data_AF-A0A8T4LLG8-F1
#
_entry.id   AF-A0A8T4LLG8-F1
#
_cell.length_a   1.000
_cell.length_b   1.000
_cell.length_c   1.000
_cell.angle_alpha   90.00
_cell.angle_beta   90.00
_cell.angle_gamma   90.00
#
_symmetry.space_group_name_H-M   'P 1'
#
loop_
_entity.id
_entity.type
_entity.pdbx_description
1 polymer ?
#
loop_
_entity_poly.entity_id
_entity_poly.type
_entity_poly.pdbx_seq_one_letter_code
_entity_poly.pdbx_strand_id
1 'polypeptide(L)' 'MSFMRCVARTFSIEEAKQIADRFEAQGYETNIIENKRGTLSVYEVWAGKKAEGFEVKGKKDKLGPKFLMK' A
#
# COMPACT_ATOMS: atom_id res chain seq x y z
N MET A 1 -3.42 18.52 7.20
CA MET A 1 -4.42 17.83 6.35
C MET A 1 -3.67 17.08 5.26
N SER A 2 -3.51 15.76 5.40
CA SER A 2 -2.90 14.95 4.35
C SER A 2 -3.91 14.77 3.22
N PHE A 3 -3.69 15.45 2.09
CA PHE A 3 -4.51 15.32 0.90
C PHE A 3 -4.09 14.08 0.12
N MET A 4 -4.70 12.93 0.42
CA MET A 4 -4.63 11.77 -0.48
C MET A 4 -5.67 11.96 -1.60
N ARG A 5 -5.27 11.73 -2.85
CA ARG A 5 -6.15 11.73 -4.02
C ARG A 5 -6.27 10.33 -4.58
N CYS A 6 -7.47 9.96 -5.01
CA CYS A 6 -7.68 8.73 -5.77
C CYS A 6 -6.97 8.87 -7.13
N VAL A 7 -5.99 8.02 -7.38
CA VAL A 7 -5.18 8.02 -8.60
C VAL A 7 -5.57 6.90 -9.56
N ALA A 8 -6.12 5.79 -9.05
CA ALA A 8 -6.56 4.68 -9.87
C ALA A 8 -7.69 3.88 -9.22
N ARG A 9 -8.49 3.20 -10.04
CA ARG A 9 -9.50 2.22 -9.63
C ARG A 9 -9.41 1.01 -10.54
N THR A 10 -9.26 -0.19 -9.98
CA THR A 10 -9.15 -1.46 -10.71
C THR A 10 -9.97 -2.55 -10.01
N PHE A 11 -10.27 -3.62 -10.70
CA PHE A 11 -10.94 -4.81 -10.13
C PHE A 11 -9.94 -5.88 -9.68
N SER A 12 -8.64 -5.68 -9.97
CA SER A 12 -7.56 -6.61 -9.65
C SER A 12 -6.62 -6.04 -8.58
N ILE A 13 -6.47 -6.75 -7.47
CA ILE A 13 -5.58 -6.33 -6.38
C ILE A 13 -4.10 -6.26 -6.81
N GLU A 14 -3.68 -7.11 -7.75
CA GLU A 14 -2.32 -7.11 -8.29
C GLU A 14 -2.02 -5.82 -9.06
N GLU A 15 -2.95 -5.36 -9.89
CA GLU A 15 -2.82 -4.08 -10.58
C GLU A 15 -2.81 -2.90 -9.61
N ALA A 16 -3.67 -2.94 -8.58
CA ALA A 16 -3.70 -1.90 -7.56
C ALA A 16 -2.34 -1.78 -6.84
N LYS A 17 -1.70 -2.92 -6.54
CA LYS A 17 -0.35 -2.97 -5.94
C LYS A 17 0.73 -2.44 -6.87
N GLN A 18 0.71 -2.79 -8.16
CA GLN A 18 1.70 -2.27 -9.12
C GLN A 18 1.61 -0.76 -9.27
N ILE A 19 0.38 -0.21 -9.26
CA ILE A 19 0.17 1.24 -9.31
C ILE A 19 0.67 1.88 -8.02
N ALA A 20 0.32 1.31 -6.86
CA ALA A 20 0.79 1.79 -5.57
C ALA A 20 2.33 1.81 -5.48
N ASP A 21 3.00 0.74 -5.87
CA ASP A 21 4.47 0.63 -5.87
C ASP A 21 5.14 1.72 -6.72
N ARG A 22 4.59 2.02 -7.91
CA ARG A 22 5.09 3.11 -8.77
C ARG A 22 4.98 4.48 -8.10
N PHE A 23 3.90 4.75 -7.38
CA PHE A 23 3.72 6.00 -6.66
C PHE A 23 4.61 6.07 -5.40
N GLU A 24 4.80 4.93 -4.70
CA GLU A 24 5.74 4.84 -3.58
C GLU A 24 7.18 5.07 -4.02
N ALA A 25 7.59 4.52 -5.17
CA ALA A 25 8.90 4.76 -5.78
C ALA A 25 9.13 6.23 -6.15
N GLN A 26 8.07 6.98 -6.42
CA GLN A 26 8.11 8.43 -6.65
C GLN A 26 8.09 9.26 -5.36
N GLY A 27 8.06 8.61 -4.19
CA GLY A 27 8.04 9.26 -2.87
C GLY A 27 6.65 9.69 -2.39
N TYR A 28 5.58 9.19 -3.00
CA TYR A 28 4.22 9.35 -2.50
C TYR A 28 3.88 8.26 -1.48
N GLU A 29 2.99 8.58 -0.55
CA GLU A 29 2.37 7.58 0.31
C GLU A 29 1.11 7.05 -0.36
N THR A 30 0.98 5.73 -0.46
CA THR A 30 -0.16 5.10 -1.11
C THR A 30 -1.01 4.33 -0.13
N ASN A 31 -2.30 4.21 -0.43
CA ASN A 31 -3.24 3.40 0.31
C ASN A 31 -4.18 2.72 -0.68
N ILE A 32 -4.40 1.42 -0.50
CA ILE A 32 -5.29 0.63 -1.35
C ILE A 32 -6.54 0.31 -0.53
N ILE A 33 -7.68 0.81 -0.99
CA ILE A 33 -8.97 0.59 -0.36
C ILE A 33 -9.72 -0.46 -1.18
N GLU A 34 -10.08 -1.57 -0.55
CA GLU A 34 -10.98 -2.56 -1.15
C GLU A 34 -12.43 -2.17 -0.82
N ASN A 35 -13.22 -1.93 -1.87
CA ASN A 35 -14.64 -1.61 -1.79
C ASN A 35 -15.44 -2.74 -2.45
N LYS A 36 -16.12 -3.53 -1.62
CA LYS A 36 -16.99 -4.62 -2.10
C LYS A 36 -18.41 -4.11 -2.31
N ARG A 37 -18.87 -4.12 -3.55
CA ARG A 37 -20.26 -3.84 -3.91
C ARG A 37 -20.91 -5.10 -4.47
N GLY A 38 -21.59 -5.84 -3.59
CA GLY A 38 -22.17 -7.13 -3.92
C GLY A 38 -21.10 -8.15 -4.29
N THR A 39 -21.19 -8.73 -5.48
CA THR A 39 -20.23 -9.70 -6.03
C THR A 39 -18.97 -9.07 -6.62
N LEU A 40 -18.90 -7.75 -6.75
CA LEU A 40 -17.75 -7.06 -7.34
C LEU A 40 -16.85 -6.46 -6.25
N SER A 41 -15.54 -6.77 -6.33
CA SER A 41 -14.49 -6.11 -5.55
C SER A 41 -13.84 -5.02 -6.40
N VAL A 42 -13.89 -3.79 -5.93
CA VAL A 42 -13.22 -2.64 -6.55
C VAL A 42 -12.07 -2.21 -5.64
N TYR A 43 -10.87 -2.09 -6.19
CA TYR A 43 -9.68 -1.62 -5.51
C TYR A 43 -9.40 -0.19 -5.94
N GLU A 44 -9.43 0.73 -4.97
CA GLU A 44 -9.18 2.15 -5.17
C GLU A 44 -7.78 2.48 -4.61
N VAL A 45 -6.89 2.97 -5.47
CA VAL A 45 -5.53 3.40 -5.08
C VAL A 45 -5.56 4.89 -4.82
N TRP A 46 -5.17 5.27 -3.60
CA TRP A 46 -5.08 6.64 -3.14
C TRP A 46 -3.63 6.98 -2.92
N ALA A 47 -3.15 8.08 -3.50
CA ALA A 47 -1.79 8.57 -3.30
C ALA A 47 -1.83 9.97 -2.70
N GLY A 48 -1.03 10.21 -1.66
CA GLY A 48 -0.84 11.50 -1.03
C GLY A 48 0.64 11.82 -0.92
N LYS A 49 0.99 13.12 -0.94
CA LYS A 49 2.35 13.53 -0.64
C LYS A 49 2.58 13.29 0.85
N LYS A 50 3.62 12.52 1.18
CA LYS A 50 3.96 12.21 2.58
C LYS A 50 4.18 13.54 3.31
N ALA A 51 3.37 13.82 4.32
CA ALA A 51 3.75 14.82 5.31
C ALA A 51 4.97 14.22 6.01
N GLU A 52 6.12 14.87 5.87
CA GLU A 52 7.39 14.50 6.49
C GLU A 52 7.13 14.15 7.96
N GLY A 53 7.11 12.85 8.31
CA GLY A 53 6.82 12.40 9.68
C GLY A 53 5.98 11.13 9.89
N PHE A 54 5.42 10.47 8.86
CA PHE A 54 4.72 9.20 9.07
C PHE A 54 5.63 7.98 8.85
N GLU A 55 6.22 7.48 9.93
CA GLU A 55 6.85 6.15 10.01
C GLU A 55 5.78 5.08 9.75
N VAL A 56 5.81 4.46 8.56
CA VAL A 56 5.09 3.20 8.35
C VAL A 56 5.89 2.13 9.08
N LYS A 57 5.57 1.92 10.36
CA LYS A 57 6.05 0.79 11.16
C LYS A 57 5.44 -0.48 10.55
N GLY A 58 6.09 -1.00 9.52
CA GLY A 58 5.82 -2.31 8.93
C GLY A 58 5.98 -3.38 10.00
N LYS A 59 4.92 -3.62 10.75
CA LYS A 59 4.83 -4.70 11.73
C LYS A 59 4.38 -5.94 10.98
N LYS A 60 5.34 -6.80 10.61
CA LYS A 60 5.08 -8.23 10.57
C LYS A 60 6.19 -8.95 11.35
N ASP A 61 5.83 -9.21 12.59
CA ASP A 61 6.47 -10.09 13.55
C ASP A 61 6.99 -11.41 12.94
N LYS A 62 8.20 -11.79 13.37
CA LYS A 62 8.68 -13.12 13.81
C LYS A 62 8.28 -14.37 12.98
N LEU A 63 9.28 -15.00 12.35
CA LEU A 63 9.74 -16.36 12.68
C LEU A 63 11.12 -16.62 12.04
N GLY A 64 12.09 -17.15 12.81
CA GLY A 64 13.49 -17.34 12.43
C GLY A 64 13.77 -18.54 11.49
N PRO A 65 14.96 -19.19 11.47
CA PRO A 65 15.87 -19.33 12.61
C PRO A 65 17.30 -18.82 12.40
N LYS A 66 17.87 -18.53 13.57
CA LYS A 66 19.27 -18.45 13.96
C LYS A 66 20.06 -19.66 13.44
N PHE A 67 20.84 -19.51 12.37
CA PHE A 67 21.91 -20.45 12.06
C PHE A 67 23.20 -19.94 12.72
N LEU A 68 23.41 -20.46 13.93
CA LEU A 68 24.66 -20.45 14.66
C LEU A 68 25.32 -21.80 14.37
N MET A 69 26.54 -21.81 13.82
CA MET A 69 27.55 -22.90 13.78
C MET A 69 28.48 -22.61 12.59
N LYS A 70 29.80 -22.68 12.67
CA LYS A 70 30.78 -22.84 13.74
C LYS A 70 32.14 -22.53 13.09
#